data_AF-A0A2V2U566-F1
#
_entry.id   AF-A0A2V2U566-F1
#
_cell.length_a   1.000
_cell.length_b   1.000
_cell.length_c   1.000
_cell.angle_alpha   90.00
_cell.angle_beta   90.00
_cell.angle_gamma   90.00
#
_symmetry.space_group_name_H-M   'P 1'
#
loop_
_entity.id
_entity.type
_entity.pdbx_description
1 polymer ?
#
loop_
_entity_poly.entity_id
_entity_poly.type
_entity_poly.pdbx_seq_one_letter_code
_entity_poly.pdbx_strand_id
1 'polypeptide(L)'
;MAKKLGAILFHLPPSFTVNEFKNIEQFLDKLPTSEGFDYAVEFRHPSWETEGPWEMLRHYNIAAVMTDSPAQENLQFLSDVIVTANHSLIMFHGRNTKGHYWYNYLYSEQELEPWVKKVYQIRKQTKILRIHFNNHHGGKAVINAMQFKEMIGVSLSTEERRALERAQKYIG
;
A
#
# COMPACT_ATOMS: atom_id res chain seq x y z
N MET A 1 -25.81 9.91 -2.92
CA MET A 1 -24.98 9.53 -1.75
C MET A 1 -23.52 9.72 -2.11
N ALA A 2 -22.72 10.36 -1.26
CA ALA A 2 -21.32 10.63 -1.56
C ALA A 2 -20.53 9.32 -1.64
N LYS A 3 -19.97 9.00 -2.82
CA LYS A 3 -19.04 7.89 -3.05
C LYS A 3 -17.71 8.16 -2.32
N LYS A 4 -17.73 8.06 -0.99
CA LYS A 4 -16.56 8.30 -0.11
C LYS A 4 -15.73 7.03 0.13
N LEU A 5 -16.16 5.87 -0.37
CA LEU A 5 -15.45 4.62 -0.20
C LEU A 5 -14.23 4.58 -1.14
N GLY A 6 -13.05 4.41 -0.56
CA GLY A 6 -11.78 4.30 -1.28
C GLY A 6 -11.64 2.94 -1.95
N ALA A 7 -11.04 1.98 -1.25
CA ALA A 7 -10.98 0.57 -1.65
C ALA A 7 -11.26 -0.31 -0.41
N ILE A 8 -11.87 -1.47 -0.61
CA ILE A 8 -12.00 -2.51 0.40
C ILE A 8 -10.72 -3.35 0.37
N LEU A 9 -9.98 -3.33 1.47
CA LEU A 9 -8.71 -4.02 1.63
C LEU A 9 -8.90 -5.36 2.37
N PHE A 10 -8.43 -6.44 1.76
CA PHE A 10 -8.26 -7.74 2.41
C PHE A 10 -6.78 -7.91 2.77
N HIS A 11 -6.47 -7.69 4.04
CA HIS A 11 -5.13 -7.87 4.58
C HIS A 11 -4.97 -9.30 5.12
N LEU A 12 -4.22 -10.14 4.41
CA LEU A 12 -4.06 -11.55 4.76
C LEU A 12 -3.01 -11.74 5.87
N PRO A 13 -3.16 -12.69 6.80
CA PRO A 13 -2.14 -12.94 7.80
C PRO A 13 -0.91 -13.64 7.20
N PRO A 14 0.29 -13.54 7.83
CA PRO A 14 1.49 -14.23 7.35
C PRO A 14 1.36 -15.76 7.28
N SER A 15 0.45 -16.37 8.07
CA SER A 15 0.16 -17.80 8.00
C SER A 15 -0.62 -18.21 6.74
N PHE A 16 -1.19 -17.25 6.00
CA PHE A 16 -1.93 -17.51 4.77
C PHE A 16 -0.95 -17.58 3.59
N THR A 17 -0.60 -18.81 3.22
CA THR A 17 0.44 -19.09 2.20
C THR A 17 -0.19 -19.42 0.85
N VAL A 18 0.62 -19.52 -0.21
CA VAL A 18 0.17 -19.94 -1.55
C VAL A 18 -0.57 -21.28 -1.60
N ASN A 19 -0.43 -22.15 -0.58
CA ASN A 19 -1.24 -23.37 -0.49
C ASN A 19 -2.76 -23.06 -0.39
N GLU A 20 -3.11 -21.86 0.04
CA GLU A 20 -4.47 -21.34 0.13
C GLU A 20 -4.96 -20.70 -1.17
N PHE A 21 -4.22 -20.83 -2.29
CA PHE A 21 -4.57 -20.22 -3.59
C PHE A 21 -6.03 -20.48 -3.98
N LYS A 22 -6.49 -21.73 -3.90
CA LYS A 22 -7.87 -22.08 -4.24
C LYS A 22 -8.89 -21.43 -3.30
N ASN A 23 -8.55 -21.28 -2.02
CA ASN A 23 -9.44 -20.70 -1.02
C ASN A 23 -9.61 -19.19 -1.23
N ILE A 24 -8.51 -18.48 -1.52
CA ILE A 24 -8.61 -17.05 -1.85
C ILE A 24 -9.33 -16.86 -3.19
N GLU A 25 -9.04 -17.66 -4.22
CA GLU A 25 -9.72 -17.56 -5.51
C GLU A 25 -11.25 -17.71 -5.38
N GLN A 26 -11.71 -18.74 -4.67
CA GLN A 26 -13.14 -18.96 -4.39
C GLN A 26 -13.78 -17.84 -3.57
N PHE A 27 -13.01 -17.17 -2.72
CA PHE A 27 -13.47 -16.01 -1.98
C PHE A 27 -13.62 -14.79 -2.91
N LEU A 28 -12.63 -14.52 -3.75
CA LEU A 28 -12.64 -13.38 -4.68
C LEU A 28 -13.76 -13.49 -5.71
N ASP A 29 -14.05 -14.71 -6.20
CA ASP A 29 -15.16 -15.00 -7.12
C ASP A 29 -16.55 -14.63 -6.54
N LYS A 30 -16.69 -14.64 -5.20
CA LYS A 30 -17.95 -14.34 -4.51
C LYS A 30 -18.11 -12.85 -4.16
N LEU A 31 -17.14 -12.00 -4.49
CA LEU A 31 -17.24 -10.58 -4.17
C LEU A 31 -18.32 -9.88 -5.02
N PRO A 32 -19.09 -8.94 -4.45
CA PRO A 32 -20.14 -8.22 -5.17
C PRO A 32 -19.54 -7.14 -6.10
N THR A 33 -18.94 -7.57 -7.21
CA THR A 33 -18.28 -6.69 -8.19
C THR A 33 -19.26 -5.77 -8.92
N SER A 34 -20.53 -6.16 -9.05
CA SER A 34 -21.59 -5.36 -9.66
C SER A 34 -21.92 -4.08 -8.89
N GLU A 35 -21.53 -3.97 -7.63
CA GLU A 35 -21.76 -2.79 -6.79
C GLU A 35 -20.72 -1.68 -7.04
N GLY A 36 -19.72 -1.92 -7.89
CA GLY A 36 -18.73 -0.93 -8.29
C GLY A 36 -17.70 -0.61 -7.20
N PHE A 37 -17.42 -1.58 -6.33
CA PHE A 37 -16.37 -1.45 -5.31
C PHE A 37 -14.98 -1.75 -5.88
N ASP A 38 -14.02 -0.95 -5.44
CA ASP A 38 -12.59 -1.20 -5.64
C ASP A 38 -12.11 -2.17 -4.56
N TYR A 39 -11.55 -3.32 -4.94
CA TYR A 39 -10.99 -4.30 -3.99
C TYR A 39 -9.47 -4.37 -4.09
N ALA A 40 -8.81 -4.66 -2.97
CA ALA A 40 -7.38 -4.89 -2.91
C ALA A 40 -7.04 -6.06 -1.98
N VAL A 41 -5.99 -6.81 -2.30
CA VAL A 41 -5.46 -7.92 -1.48
C VAL A 41 -4.01 -7.64 -1.13
N GLU A 42 -3.69 -7.70 0.15
CA GLU A 42 -2.32 -7.62 0.66
C GLU A 42 -1.84 -9.00 1.09
N PHE A 43 -0.93 -9.57 0.30
CA PHE A 43 -0.23 -10.80 0.66
C PHE A 43 0.86 -10.49 1.69
N ARG A 44 1.06 -11.42 2.64
CA ARG A 44 2.00 -11.25 3.77
C ARG A 44 2.96 -12.42 3.95
N HIS A 45 3.09 -13.26 2.93
CA HIS A 45 3.97 -14.43 2.96
C HIS A 45 4.80 -14.53 1.67
N PRO A 46 6.11 -14.86 1.73
CA PRO A 46 6.98 -14.94 0.56
C PRO A 46 6.56 -15.96 -0.49
N SER A 47 5.85 -17.02 -0.10
CA SER A 47 5.41 -18.04 -1.07
C SER A 47 4.43 -17.54 -2.14
N TRP A 48 3.89 -16.32 -1.99
CA TRP A 48 3.10 -15.65 -3.03
C TRP A 48 3.93 -15.06 -4.17
N GLU A 49 5.27 -15.03 -4.04
CA GLU A 49 6.19 -14.69 -5.13
C GLU A 49 6.31 -15.87 -6.11
N THR A 50 5.23 -16.12 -6.86
CA THR A 50 5.14 -17.20 -7.84
C THR A 50 4.21 -16.83 -8.98
N GLU A 51 4.11 -17.71 -9.97
CA GLU A 51 3.17 -17.57 -11.09
C GLU A 51 1.73 -17.85 -10.64
N GLY A 52 0.75 -17.12 -11.19
CA GLY A 52 -0.67 -17.29 -10.89
C GLY A 52 -1.32 -16.19 -10.05
N PRO A 53 -0.80 -15.80 -8.86
CA PRO A 53 -1.49 -14.83 -7.98
C PRO A 53 -1.82 -13.51 -8.67
N TRP A 54 -0.91 -12.97 -9.47
CA TRP A 54 -1.13 -11.72 -10.20
C TRP A 54 -2.14 -11.86 -11.33
N GLU A 55 -2.23 -13.04 -11.95
CA GLU A 55 -3.17 -13.35 -13.02
C GLU A 55 -4.57 -13.54 -12.48
N MET A 56 -4.70 -14.25 -11.35
CA MET A 56 -5.94 -14.37 -10.59
C MET A 56 -6.46 -12.98 -10.21
N LEU A 57 -5.61 -12.12 -9.63
CA LEU A 57 -6.02 -10.76 -9.27
C LEU A 57 -6.40 -9.92 -10.50
N ARG A 58 -5.70 -10.07 -11.63
CA ARG A 58 -6.06 -9.45 -12.92
C ARG A 58 -7.42 -9.90 -13.43
N HIS A 59 -7.71 -11.20 -13.34
CA HIS A 59 -8.97 -11.78 -13.79
C HIS A 59 -10.16 -11.13 -13.09
N TYR A 60 -10.07 -10.91 -11.77
CA TYR A 60 -11.14 -10.31 -10.97
C TYR A 60 -11.07 -8.77 -10.87
N ASN A 61 -10.12 -8.10 -11.55
CA ASN A 61 -9.84 -6.67 -11.40
C ASN A 61 -9.65 -6.25 -9.92
N ILE A 62 -8.81 -6.98 -9.20
CA ILE A 62 -8.47 -6.74 -7.79
C ILE A 62 -7.03 -6.25 -7.70
N ALA A 63 -6.79 -5.17 -6.96
CA ALA A 63 -5.45 -4.61 -6.83
C ALA A 63 -4.59 -5.47 -5.90
N ALA A 64 -3.44 -5.93 -6.39
CA ALA A 64 -2.35 -6.37 -5.53
C ALA A 64 -1.84 -5.16 -4.75
N VAL A 65 -1.81 -5.26 -3.43
CA VAL A 65 -1.20 -4.20 -2.61
C VAL A 65 0.31 -4.28 -2.76
N MET A 66 0.87 -3.20 -3.27
CA MET A 66 2.32 -2.98 -3.23
C MET A 66 2.70 -2.49 -1.85
N THR A 67 3.76 -3.03 -1.26
CA THR A 67 4.14 -2.68 0.11
C THR A 67 5.62 -2.35 0.28
N ASP A 68 5.89 -1.43 1.20
CA ASP A 68 7.20 -1.23 1.81
C ASP A 68 7.16 -1.77 3.24
N SER A 69 7.97 -2.79 3.49
CA SER A 69 7.98 -3.56 4.74
C SER A 69 9.43 -3.80 5.20
N PRO A 70 9.66 -4.18 6.48
CA PRO A 70 11.00 -4.54 6.95
C PRO A 70 11.57 -5.72 6.18
N ALA A 71 12.88 -5.69 5.88
CA ALA A 71 13.56 -6.69 5.05
C ALA A 71 13.41 -8.13 5.60
N GLN A 72 13.36 -8.30 6.92
CA GLN A 72 13.19 -9.60 7.58
C GLN A 72 11.89 -10.34 7.21
N GLU A 73 10.87 -9.62 6.72
CA GLU A 73 9.60 -10.20 6.28
C GLU A 73 9.74 -10.92 4.93
N ASN A 74 10.83 -10.68 4.18
CA ASN A 74 11.08 -11.26 2.86
C ASN A 74 9.94 -10.96 1.84
N LEU A 75 9.34 -9.78 1.94
CA LEU A 75 8.25 -9.32 1.06
C LEU A 75 8.70 -8.32 -0.01
N GLN A 76 9.99 -8.31 -0.35
CA GLN A 76 10.59 -7.29 -1.23
C GLN A 76 9.97 -7.28 -2.64
N PHE A 77 9.50 -8.44 -3.12
CA PHE A 77 8.78 -8.58 -4.39
C PHE A 77 7.49 -7.74 -4.44
N LEU A 78 6.84 -7.52 -3.29
CA LEU A 78 5.65 -6.65 -3.22
C LEU A 78 6.00 -5.17 -3.32
N SER A 79 7.28 -4.80 -3.28
CA SER A 79 7.68 -3.43 -3.56
C SER A 79 7.79 -3.14 -5.07
N ASP A 80 7.76 -4.15 -5.94
CA ASP A 80 7.82 -3.95 -7.39
C ASP A 80 6.53 -3.33 -7.94
N VAL A 81 6.58 -2.83 -9.17
CA VAL A 81 5.38 -2.29 -9.83
C VAL A 81 4.48 -3.43 -10.26
N ILE A 82 3.47 -3.71 -9.44
CA ILE A 82 2.47 -4.76 -9.68
C ILE A 82 1.12 -4.10 -9.95
N VAL A 83 0.67 -4.15 -11.21
CA VAL A 83 -0.62 -3.60 -11.64
C VAL A 83 -1.53 -4.75 -12.05
N THR A 84 -2.57 -4.99 -11.26
CA THR A 84 -3.55 -6.08 -11.48
C THR A 84 -4.98 -5.59 -11.61
N ALA A 85 -5.22 -4.28 -11.56
CA ALA A 85 -6.55 -3.71 -11.67
C ALA A 85 -6.50 -2.32 -12.29
N ASN A 86 -7.67 -1.76 -12.60
CA ASN A 86 -7.83 -0.39 -13.07
C ASN A 86 -7.50 0.68 -12.00
N HIS A 87 -7.27 0.26 -10.75
CA HIS A 87 -6.76 1.03 -9.63
C HIS A 87 -5.50 0.37 -9.03
N SER A 88 -4.83 1.09 -8.13
CA SER A 88 -3.66 0.60 -7.41
C SER A 88 -3.66 1.09 -5.97
N LEU A 89 -3.02 0.31 -5.09
CA LEU A 89 -2.87 0.60 -3.68
C LEU A 89 -1.41 0.34 -3.24
N ILE A 90 -0.78 1.36 -2.66
CA ILE A 90 0.53 1.24 -1.99
C ILE A 90 0.34 1.39 -0.49
N MET A 91 0.98 0.52 0.30
CA MET A 91 1.02 0.59 1.76
C MET A 91 2.46 0.68 2.28
N PHE A 92 2.75 1.71 3.07
CA PHE A 92 4.04 1.89 3.72
C PHE A 92 3.93 1.50 5.20
N HIS A 93 4.50 0.36 5.59
CA HIS A 93 4.43 -0.11 6.98
C HIS A 93 5.58 0.37 7.85
N GLY A 94 6.68 0.81 7.26
CA GLY A 94 7.94 1.10 7.94
C GLY A 94 8.97 -0.01 7.75
N ARG A 95 10.24 0.28 8.05
CA ARG A 95 11.36 -0.67 7.93
C ARG A 95 12.01 -1.00 9.26
N ASN A 96 11.32 -0.75 10.38
CA ASN A 96 11.88 -1.04 11.69
C ASN A 96 12.02 -2.56 11.87
N THR A 97 13.27 -3.02 12.08
CA THR A 97 13.63 -4.42 12.34
C THR A 97 13.77 -4.73 13.83
N LYS A 98 13.69 -3.72 14.71
CA LYS A 98 13.78 -3.90 16.16
C LYS A 98 12.40 -4.21 16.74
N GLY A 99 12.16 -5.50 17.00
CA GLY A 99 10.94 -6.03 17.62
C GLY A 99 9.71 -5.99 16.69
N HIS A 100 8.52 -6.22 17.26
CA HIS A 100 7.25 -6.27 16.51
C HIS A 100 6.70 -4.89 16.08
N TYR A 101 7.42 -3.80 16.34
CA TYR A 101 6.97 -2.43 16.09
C TYR A 101 7.39 -1.90 14.72
N TRP A 102 7.05 -2.64 13.65
CA TRP A 102 7.34 -2.26 12.25
C TRP A 102 6.91 -0.80 11.95
N TYR A 103 5.76 -0.42 12.53
CA TYR A 103 5.10 0.86 12.33
C TYR A 103 5.76 2.07 13.02
N ASN A 104 6.75 1.86 13.88
CA ASN A 104 7.50 2.97 14.49
C ASN A 104 8.70 3.36 13.63
N TYR A 105 8.42 3.90 12.44
CA TYR A 105 9.43 4.25 11.46
C TYR A 105 9.16 5.63 10.88
N LEU A 106 10.20 6.45 10.72
CA LEU A 106 10.11 7.70 9.98
C LEU A 106 10.99 7.53 8.75
N TYR A 107 10.37 7.46 7.57
CA TYR A 107 11.09 7.34 6.32
C TYR A 107 11.91 8.59 6.05
N SER A 108 13.12 8.42 5.52
CA SER A 108 13.87 9.52 4.92
C SER A 108 13.44 9.76 3.47
N GLU A 109 13.79 10.92 2.91
CA GLU A 109 13.53 11.22 1.49
C GLU A 109 14.21 10.21 0.57
N GLN A 110 15.46 9.83 0.88
CA GLN A 110 16.21 8.85 0.08
C GLN A 110 15.50 7.49 0.04
N GLU A 111 14.80 7.11 1.12
CA GLU A 111 14.03 5.86 1.15
C GLU A 111 12.73 5.93 0.35
N LEU A 112 12.16 7.13 0.20
CA LEU A 112 10.94 7.41 -0.53
C LEU A 112 11.19 7.66 -2.03
N GLU A 113 12.36 8.15 -2.42
CA GLU A 113 12.72 8.43 -3.82
C GLU A 113 12.45 7.25 -4.80
N PRO A 114 12.80 5.99 -4.48
CA PRO A 114 12.46 4.86 -5.34
C PRO A 114 10.95 4.71 -5.57
N TRP A 115 10.15 4.99 -4.53
CA TRP A 115 8.69 4.94 -4.61
C TRP A 115 8.11 6.08 -5.44
N VAL A 116 8.70 7.27 -5.41
CA VAL A 116 8.30 8.38 -6.30
C VAL A 116 8.40 7.96 -7.77
N LYS A 117 9.51 7.30 -8.15
CA LYS A 117 9.70 6.78 -9.52
C LYS A 117 8.63 5.73 -9.88
N LYS A 118 8.32 4.82 -8.95
CA LYS A 118 7.26 3.80 -9.12
C LYS A 118 5.89 4.43 -9.28
N VAL A 119 5.55 5.47 -8.51
CA VAL A 119 4.29 6.22 -8.63
C VAL A 119 4.10 6.77 -10.06
N TYR A 120 5.15 7.35 -10.66
CA TYR A 120 5.05 7.84 -12.04
C TYR A 120 4.87 6.72 -13.08
N GLN A 121 5.36 5.51 -12.81
CA GLN A 121 5.12 4.34 -13.67
C GLN A 121 3.69 3.80 -13.51
N ILE A 122 3.19 3.72 -12.27
CA ILE A 122 1.84 3.23 -11.96
C ILE A 122 0.77 4.16 -12.51
N ARG A 123 0.95 5.49 -12.39
CA ARG A 123 0.02 6.50 -12.91
C ARG A 123 -0.23 6.42 -14.42
N LYS A 124 0.66 5.77 -15.18
CA LYS A 124 0.48 5.53 -16.61
C LYS A 124 -0.41 4.32 -16.91
N GLN A 125 -0.64 3.46 -15.92
CA GLN A 125 -1.29 2.16 -16.08
C GLN A 125 -2.64 2.09 -15.37
N THR A 126 -2.88 2.92 -14.34
CA THR A 126 -4.12 2.90 -13.56
C THR A 126 -4.78 4.27 -13.46
N LYS A 127 -6.11 4.27 -13.33
CA LYS A 127 -6.92 5.50 -13.24
C LYS A 127 -6.86 6.11 -11.85
N ILE A 128 -6.74 5.27 -10.83
CA ILE A 128 -6.76 5.67 -9.42
C ILE A 128 -5.60 4.99 -8.72
N LEU A 129 -4.73 5.78 -8.09
CA LEU A 129 -3.67 5.30 -7.21
C LEU A 129 -3.91 5.83 -5.80
N ARG A 130 -4.06 4.92 -4.83
CA ARG A 130 -4.18 5.22 -3.41
C ARG A 130 -2.88 4.85 -2.71
N ILE A 131 -2.45 5.69 -1.78
CA ILE A 131 -1.18 5.54 -1.07
C ILE A 131 -1.45 5.76 0.41
N HIS A 132 -1.10 4.77 1.23
CA HIS A 132 -1.37 4.77 2.66
C HIS A 132 -0.07 4.63 3.44
N PHE A 133 0.14 5.50 4.40
CA PHE A 133 1.23 5.43 5.37
C PHE A 133 0.68 4.84 6.67
N ASN A 134 1.12 3.63 7.01
CA ASN A 134 0.68 2.86 8.18
C ASN A 134 1.71 2.90 9.33
N ASN A 135 2.79 3.66 9.18
CA ASN A 135 3.81 3.91 10.20
C ASN A 135 3.32 4.89 11.28
N HIS A 136 2.19 4.57 11.92
CA HIS A 136 1.38 5.50 12.70
C HIS A 136 1.97 5.95 14.03
N HIS A 137 3.01 5.28 14.55
CA HIS A 137 3.51 5.58 15.89
C HIS A 137 4.07 7.02 15.97
N GLY A 138 3.53 7.82 16.89
CA GLY A 138 4.00 9.19 17.15
C GLY A 138 3.73 10.20 16.03
N GLY A 139 2.76 9.97 15.14
CA GLY A 139 2.40 10.91 14.07
C GLY A 139 3.33 10.89 12.83
N LYS A 140 4.29 9.96 12.79
CA LYS A 140 5.27 9.81 11.69
C LYS A 140 4.61 9.57 10.32
N ALA A 141 3.53 8.80 10.28
CA ALA A 141 2.74 8.58 9.08
C ALA A 141 2.24 9.88 8.44
N VAL A 142 1.82 10.87 9.23
CA VAL A 142 1.33 12.16 8.71
C VAL A 142 2.47 12.94 8.06
N ILE A 143 3.64 12.96 8.70
CA ILE A 143 4.84 13.63 8.17
C ILE A 143 5.23 13.01 6.84
N ASN A 144 5.40 11.68 6.80
CA ASN A 144 5.82 11.01 5.56
C ASN A 144 4.75 11.10 4.46
N ALA A 145 3.46 11.06 4.79
CA ALA A 145 2.41 11.24 3.79
C ALA A 145 2.45 12.62 3.13
N MET A 146 2.67 13.68 3.92
CA MET A 146 2.77 15.05 3.41
C MET A 146 4.05 15.26 2.60
N GLN A 147 5.18 14.81 3.12
CA GLN A 147 6.46 14.84 2.42
C GLN A 147 6.39 14.10 1.08
N PHE A 148 5.83 12.89 1.09
CA PHE A 148 5.68 12.09 -0.12
C PHE A 148 4.73 12.75 -1.13
N LYS A 149 3.65 13.38 -0.66
CA LYS A 149 2.70 14.13 -1.50
C LYS A 149 3.42 15.26 -2.25
N GLU A 150 4.31 15.99 -1.59
CA GLU A 150 5.14 17.01 -2.25
C GLU A 150 6.14 16.40 -3.24
N MET A 151 6.82 15.31 -2.86
CA MET A 151 7.79 14.62 -3.73
C MET A 151 7.17 14.10 -5.04
N ILE A 152 5.89 13.73 -5.03
CA ILE A 152 5.14 13.30 -6.24
C ILE A 152 4.48 14.48 -6.99
N GLY A 153 4.85 15.72 -6.65
CA GLY A 153 4.42 16.94 -7.34
C GLY A 153 3.01 17.42 -6.97
N VAL A 154 2.45 16.98 -5.85
CA VAL A 154 1.13 17.42 -5.38
C VAL A 154 1.30 18.43 -4.25
N SER A 155 0.81 19.65 -4.47
CA SER A 155 0.90 20.69 -3.45
C SER A 155 0.05 20.37 -2.21
N LEU A 156 0.59 20.67 -1.03
CA LEU A 156 -0.16 20.64 0.22
C LEU A 156 -1.12 21.83 0.32
N SER A 157 -2.32 21.57 0.84
CA SER A 157 -3.26 22.59 1.30
C SER A 157 -2.72 23.34 2.53
N THR A 158 -3.30 24.48 2.86
CA THR A 158 -2.94 25.27 4.05
C THR A 158 -3.15 24.46 5.33
N GLU A 159 -4.22 23.68 5.41
CA GLU A 159 -4.52 22.79 6.53
C GLU A 159 -3.46 21.68 6.67
N GLU A 160 -3.06 21.06 5.56
CA GLU A 160 -2.04 20.02 5.56
C GLU A 160 -0.67 20.57 5.98
N ARG A 161 -0.27 21.75 5.49
CA ARG A 161 0.98 22.41 5.94
C ARG A 161 0.97 22.69 7.44
N ARG A 162 -0.14 23.21 7.97
CA ARG A 162 -0.28 23.43 9.42
C ARG A 162 -0.22 22.13 10.21
N ALA A 163 -0.81 21.06 9.70
CA ALA A 163 -0.73 19.74 10.34
C ALA A 163 0.69 19.17 10.31
N LEU A 164 1.44 19.36 9.21
CA LEU A 164 2.85 19.00 9.10
C LEU A 164 3.71 19.74 10.15
N GLU A 165 3.58 21.07 10.22
CA GLU A 165 4.31 21.91 11.17
C GLU A 165 4.04 21.50 12.62
N ARG A 166 2.79 21.15 12.94
CA ARG A 166 2.43 20.63 14.28
C ARG A 166 3.09 19.29 14.53
N ALA A 167 2.97 18.34 13.60
CA ALA A 167 3.52 17.00 13.76
C ALA A 167 5.05 17.03 13.94
N GLN A 168 5.76 17.87 13.18
CA GLN A 168 7.21 18.03 13.29
C GLN A 168 7.66 18.54 14.67
N LYS A 169 6.87 19.40 15.33
CA LYS A 169 7.19 19.91 16.68
C LYS A 169 7.10 18.84 17.79
N TYR A 170 6.39 17.74 17.57
CA TYR A 170 6.23 16.67 18.57
C TYR A 170 7.24 15.52 18.40
N ILE A 171 7.97 15.50 17.28
CA ILE A 171 8.97 14.45 16.97
C ILE A 171 10.41 14.96 17.19
N GLY A 172 10.59 16.27 17.38
CA GLY A 172 11.85 16.91 17.75
C GLY A 172 12.16 16.88 19.23
#